data_AF-A0A0N1IE28-F1
#
_entry.id   AF-A0A0N1IE28-F1
#
_cell.length_a   1.000
_cell.length_b   1.000
_cell.length_c   1.000
_cell.angle_alpha   90.00
_cell.angle_beta   90.00
_cell.angle_gamma   90.00
#
_symmetry.space_group_name_H-M   'P 1'
#
loop_
_entity.id
_entity.type
_entity.pdbx_description
1 polymer ?
#
loop_
_entity_poly.entity_id
_entity_poly.type
_entity_poly.pdbx_seq_one_letter_code
_entity_poly.pdbx_strand_id
1 'polypeptide(L)' 'MVEASPRRIFANAHTYHINSISLNSDQETYLSADDLRINLWHLEITDQSFNIVDIKPANMEELTEV' A
#
# COMPACT_ATOMS: atom_id res chain seq x y z
N MET A 1 1.42 25.36 -21.59
CA MET A 1 1.69 24.98 -20.19
C MET A 1 1.68 23.46 -20.16
N VAL A 2 2.78 22.80 -19.78
CA VAL A 2 2.81 21.33 -19.65
C VAL A 2 2.47 21.02 -18.20
N GLU A 3 1.34 20.37 -17.97
CA GLU A 3 0.97 19.87 -16.66
C GLU A 3 1.45 18.43 -16.49
N ALA A 4 2.06 18.14 -15.36
CA ALA A 4 2.43 16.78 -15.01
C ALA A 4 1.17 16.00 -14.64
N SER A 5 0.81 14.98 -15.43
CA SER A 5 -0.24 14.02 -15.10
C SER A 5 0.38 12.71 -14.60
N PRO A 6 -0.17 12.08 -13.55
CA PRO A 6 0.28 10.77 -13.12
C PRO A 6 0.08 9.76 -14.27
N ARG A 7 1.11 8.95 -14.55
CA ARG A 7 1.02 7.89 -15.56
C ARG A 7 0.15 6.71 -15.09
N ARG A 8 0.14 6.46 -13.79
CA ARG A 8 -0.59 5.37 -13.11
C ARG A 8 -1.05 5.85 -11.75
N ILE A 9 -2.22 5.39 -11.32
CA ILE A 9 -2.78 5.69 -10.00
C ILE A 9 -3.16 4.36 -9.36
N PHE A 10 -2.52 4.05 -8.24
CA PHE A 10 -2.81 2.87 -7.42
C PHE A 10 -3.64 3.33 -6.23
N ALA A 11 -4.88 2.85 -6.10
CA ALA A 11 -5.85 3.43 -5.17
C ALA A 11 -6.56 2.36 -4.34
N ASN A 12 -7.13 2.80 -3.21
CA ASN A 12 -8.09 2.04 -2.38
C ASN A 12 -7.57 0.74 -1.72
N ALA A 13 -6.26 0.57 -1.53
CA ALA A 13 -5.72 -0.60 -0.81
C ALA A 13 -5.41 -0.36 0.68
N HIS A 14 -5.35 0.90 1.11
CA HIS A 14 -5.02 1.28 2.49
C HIS A 14 -6.20 2.01 3.13
N THR A 15 -6.45 1.69 4.40
CA THR A 15 -7.46 2.36 5.24
C THR A 15 -6.82 3.49 6.05
N TYR A 16 -5.52 3.38 6.35
CA TYR A 16 -4.74 4.36 7.11
C TYR A 16 -3.75 5.10 6.21
N HIS A 17 -3.04 6.06 6.80
CA HIS A 17 -2.04 6.84 6.07
C HIS A 17 -0.86 5.97 5.66
N ILE A 18 -0.56 5.99 4.36
CA ILE A 18 0.65 5.35 3.84
C ILE A 18 1.84 6.11 4.42
N ASN A 19 2.69 5.39 5.15
CA ASN A 19 3.88 5.93 5.80
C ASN A 19 5.17 5.46 5.12
N SER A 20 5.11 4.43 4.27
CA SER A 20 6.27 3.92 3.55
C SER A 20 5.91 3.30 2.19
N ILE A 21 6.82 3.42 1.23
CA ILE A 21 6.78 2.78 -0.08
C ILE A 21 8.19 2.28 -0.46
N SER A 22 8.30 1.09 -1.05
CA SER A 22 9.58 0.52 -1.47
C SER A 22 9.44 -0.29 -2.75
N LEU A 23 10.30 -0.05 -3.73
CA LEU A 23 10.41 -0.91 -4.92
C LEU A 23 11.08 -2.23 -4.55
N ASN A 24 10.65 -3.31 -5.19
CA ASN A 24 11.36 -4.58 -5.14
C ASN A 24 12.42 -4.63 -6.24
N SER A 25 13.47 -5.44 -6.03
CA SER A 25 14.57 -5.60 -6.98
C SER A 25 14.20 -6.40 -8.24
N ASP A 26 13.01 -6.99 -8.26
CA ASP A 26 12.48 -7.74 -9.41
C ASP A 26 12.08 -6.84 -10.59
N GLN A 27 12.03 -5.52 -10.40
CA GLN A 27 11.60 -4.53 -11.40
C GLN A 27 10.14 -4.69 -11.85
N GLU A 28 9.35 -5.49 -11.13
CA GLU A 28 7.96 -5.79 -11.46
C GLU A 28 7.01 -5.38 -10.33
N THR A 29 7.49 -5.37 -9.09
CA THR A 29 6.63 -5.14 -7.92
C THR A 29 7.15 -4.07 -6.97
N TYR A 30 6.26 -3.61 -6.09
CA TYR A 30 6.61 -2.70 -5.01
C TYR A 30 5.70 -2.94 -3.78
N LEU A 31 6.17 -2.49 -2.62
CA LEU A 31 5.45 -2.54 -1.36
C LEU A 31 4.94 -1.15 -0.97
N SER A 32 3.76 -1.11 -0.36
CA SER A 32 3.27 0.05 0.38
C SER A 32 2.84 -0.37 1.78
N ALA A 33 3.12 0.47 2.77
CA ALA A 33 2.78 0.21 4.17
C ALA A 33 1.98 1.38 4.77
N ASP A 34 0.98 1.03 5.56
CA ASP A 34 0.35 1.91 6.55
C ASP A 34 0.61 1.35 7.96
N ASP A 35 -0.05 1.90 8.98
CA ASP A 35 0.17 1.51 10.37
C ASP A 35 -0.20 0.05 10.68
N LEU A 36 -1.09 -0.58 9.89
CA LEU A 36 -1.63 -1.92 10.17
C LEU A 36 -1.46 -2.91 9.02
N ARG A 37 -1.06 -2.46 7.84
CA ARG A 37 -1.05 -3.27 6.62
C ARG A 37 0.16 -3.01 5.75
N ILE A 38 0.66 -4.08 5.15
CA ILE A 38 1.62 -4.01 4.05
C ILE A 38 1.01 -4.70 2.83
N ASN A 39 0.99 -3.99 1.70
CA ASN A 39 0.47 -4.46 0.43
C ASN A 39 1.60 -4.58 -0.59
N LEU A 40 1.54 -5.64 -1.40
CA LEU A 40 2.37 -5.87 -2.59
C LEU A 40 1.57 -5.52 -3.83
N TRP A 41 2.20 -4.82 -4.76
CA TRP A 41 1.62 -4.35 -6.00
C TRP A 41 2.46 -4.76 -7.18
N HIS A 42 1.81 -5.03 -8.31
CA HIS A 42 2.48 -5.14 -9.60
C HIS A 42 2.49 -3.77 -10.30
N LEU A 43 3.61 -3.36 -10.90
CA LEU A 43 3.79 -2.02 -11.47
C LEU A 43 2.85 -1.72 -12.66
N GLU A 44 2.23 -2.75 -13.23
CA GLU A 44 1.31 -2.67 -14.36
C GLU A 44 -0.17 -2.91 -13.99
N ILE A 45 -0.46 -3.35 -12.75
CA ILE A 45 -1.83 -3.65 -12.30
C ILE A 45 -2.18 -2.65 -11.20
N THR A 46 -3.09 -1.72 -11.50
CA THR A 46 -3.34 -0.55 -10.64
C THR A 46 -4.58 -0.68 -9.75
N ASP A 47 -5.43 -1.65 -10.02
CA ASP A 47 -6.72 -1.86 -9.35
C ASP A 47 -6.70 -3.00 -8.35
N GLN A 48 -5.56 -3.69 -8.22
CA GLN A 48 -5.39 -4.85 -7.35
C GLN A 48 -4.05 -4.80 -6.62
N SER A 49 -4.08 -5.24 -5.36
CA SER A 49 -2.91 -5.42 -4.51
C SER A 49 -3.07 -6.71 -3.72
N PHE A 50 -1.96 -7.35 -3.40
CA PHE A 50 -1.94 -8.49 -2.49
C PHE A 50 -1.55 -8.01 -1.09
N ASN A 51 -2.40 -8.23 -0.10
CA ASN A 51 -2.05 -7.92 1.28
C ASN A 51 -1.10 -8.99 1.82
N ILE A 52 0.15 -8.61 2.12
CA ILE A 52 1.18 -9.53 2.63
C ILE A 52 1.22 -9.57 4.16
N VAL A 53 0.78 -8.48 4.79
CA VAL A 53 0.66 -8.34 6.25
C VAL A 53 -0.62 -7.58 6.54
N ASP A 54 -1.49 -8.16 7.37
CA ASP A 54 -2.63 -7.48 7.99
C ASP A 54 -2.58 -7.78 9.50
N ILE A 55 -2.25 -6.77 10.29
CA ILE A 55 -2.28 -6.85 11.75
C ILE A 55 -3.51 -6.17 12.34
N LYS A 56 -4.50 -5.80 11.50
CA LYS A 56 -5.74 -5.23 11.97
C LYS A 56 -6.45 -6.24 12.89
N PRO A 57 -6.67 -5.91 14.17
CA PRO A 57 -7.40 -6.81 15.07
C PRO A 57 -8.88 -6.90 14.68
N ALA A 58 -9.54 -7.98 15.09
CA ALA A 58 -10.98 -8.13 14.92
C ALA A 58 -11.77 -7.08 15.71
N ASN A 59 -11.24 -6.66 16.86
CA ASN A 59 -11.77 -5.57 17.68
C ASN A 59 -10.77 -4.42 17.71
N MET A 60 -11.19 -3.24 17.22
CA MET A 60 -10.31 -2.07 17.15
C MET A 60 -9.96 -1.51 18.54
N GLU A 61 -10.75 -1.82 19.56
CA GLU A 61 -10.49 -1.41 20.95
C GLU A 61 -9.28 -2.13 21.58
N GLU A 62 -8.80 -3.21 20.96
CA GLU A 62 -7.64 -3.99 21.42
C GLU A 62 -6.30 -3.47 20.87
N LEU A 63 -6.32 -2.44 20.02
CA LEU A 63 -5.10 -1.77 19.60
C LEU A 63 -4.50 -0.99 20.76
N THR A 64 -3.35 -1.48 21.23
CA THR A 64 -2.48 -0.73 22.14
C THR A 64 -1.37 -0.09 21.30
N GLU A 65 -1.19 1.22 21.45
CA GLU A 65 -0.02 1.92 20.91
C GLU A 65 1.23 1.39 21.65
N VAL A 66 2.26 0.97 20.90
CA VAL A 66 3.56 0.52 21.46
C VAL A 66 4.57 1.65 21.41
#